data_AF-A0A7V3CWN5-F1
#
_entry.id   AF-A0A7V3CWN5-F1
#
_cell.length_a   1.000
_cell.length_b   1.000
_cell.length_c   1.000
_cell.angle_alpha   90.00
_cell.angle_beta   90.00
_cell.angle_gamma   90.00
#
_symmetry.space_group_name_H-M   'P 1'
#
loop_
_entity.id
_entity.type
_entity.pdbx_description
1 polymer ?
#
loop_
_entity_poly.entity_id
_entity_poly.type
_entity_poly.pdbx_seq_one_letter_code
_entity_poly.pdbx_strand_id
1 'polypeptide(L)'
;YESISLFLLTNPSAVFFRNVHYWSAQLFLIFTVLHIIDHLRRKTEYKFKDGVWFRLTLSLFFSFYVMISGFILKADADAQQALRIFESLLNEIPFIGKSISLTLLGSEGDYQIIYVNHIATATIILSIIIIEHSKIIWPKLSVFIYSFLSSLLLGYIFSPMLHDGLHPVVKGPWYFVGLQEILHWISYTQLIIILTFILFLLFYLLKKFPERISSLIKKIFVSFGLIYLILTIIGYYFRGENWEFVLPWNNTYNFVSDFQPLSGFADIEIKNISSDKFKTILGRKEGCIVCHQMNGFEESHNPNTIGCYSCHRGNAFTLNKSAAHSGMILIPGNLNDAHLTCGTSQCHPDIFPRVNNSIMSTLSGIVSVNRFVFDESNSPTMLNHLKEIKYSDADSHLRNLCASCHLGNEKAQYGPVNELSRGGGCNACHLNYTEEAIEQLNFFKKTKEKNKKRKDFENKIILPRVHPNLSLKISNDHCFGCHSRSGRISTNYEGWFETLLNDNEIKGFSHSVPILSGSESSGQKLKQVQLDEKEYRLLMDGRVFQKAEEDVHHKAGMECIDCHIAQEIMGDGNFYNHKEDQVKIQCTDCHSNQINFVSYDELDYESRKIVYIRKSFRSGAKFISTQN
;
A
#
# COMPACT_ATOMS: atom_id res chain seq x y z
N TYR A 1 0.79 7.03 20.30
CA TYR A 1 0.07 6.76 19.04
C TYR A 1 -1.43 7.02 19.15
N GLU A 2 -2.21 6.23 19.91
CA GLU A 2 -3.68 6.35 19.94
C GLU A 2 -4.17 7.74 20.32
N SER A 3 -3.57 8.36 21.34
CA SER A 3 -3.88 9.73 21.76
C SER A 3 -3.74 10.74 20.62
N ILE A 4 -2.66 10.64 19.85
CA ILE A 4 -2.39 11.50 18.68
C ILE A 4 -3.43 11.25 17.60
N SER A 5 -3.66 9.99 17.23
CA SER A 5 -4.66 9.64 16.21
C SER A 5 -6.08 10.10 16.58
N LEU A 6 -6.43 10.09 17.87
CA LEU A 6 -7.74 10.55 18.35
C LEU A 6 -7.88 12.07 18.22
N PHE A 7 -6.90 12.86 18.70
CA PHE A 7 -7.04 14.31 18.61
C PHE A 7 -6.87 14.85 17.18
N LEU A 8 -6.16 14.13 16.31
CA LEU A 8 -6.13 14.42 14.87
C LEU A 8 -7.55 14.44 14.26
N LEU A 9 -8.45 13.60 14.77
CA LEU A 9 -9.84 13.52 14.32
C LEU A 9 -10.80 14.40 15.12
N THR A 10 -10.49 14.70 16.38
CA THR A 10 -11.45 15.29 17.33
C THR A 10 -11.12 16.73 17.75
N ASN A 11 -9.89 17.21 17.56
CA ASN A 11 -9.47 18.52 18.07
C ASN A 11 -8.57 19.28 17.07
N PRO A 12 -9.17 20.06 16.16
CA PRO A 12 -8.44 20.83 15.14
C PRO A 12 -7.42 21.80 15.74
N SER A 13 -7.72 22.41 16.89
CA SER A 13 -6.78 23.30 17.58
C SER A 13 -5.53 22.55 18.04
N ALA A 14 -5.69 21.35 18.61
CA ALA A 14 -4.56 20.52 18.99
C ALA A 14 -3.73 20.07 17.77
N VAL A 15 -4.38 19.79 16.64
CA VAL A 15 -3.68 19.51 15.37
C VAL A 15 -2.82 20.70 14.94
N PHE A 16 -3.38 21.91 14.98
CA PHE A 16 -2.63 23.11 14.64
C PHE A 16 -1.39 23.30 15.54
N PHE A 17 -1.54 23.20 16.87
CA PHE A 17 -0.40 23.31 17.78
C PHE A 17 0.63 22.20 17.58
N ARG A 18 0.21 20.96 17.29
CA ARG A 18 1.12 19.86 16.91
C ARG A 18 1.92 20.22 15.66
N ASN A 19 1.27 20.76 14.64
CA ASN A 19 1.94 21.12 13.39
C ASN A 19 2.96 22.25 13.61
N VAL A 20 2.58 23.28 14.38
CA VAL A 20 3.49 24.37 14.77
C VAL A 20 4.67 23.84 15.58
N HIS A 21 4.43 22.95 16.54
CA HIS A 21 5.49 22.31 17.33
C HIS A 21 6.48 21.57 16.41
N TYR A 22 5.97 20.73 15.49
CA TYR A 22 6.80 20.02 14.52
C TYR A 22 7.65 20.97 13.66
N TRP A 23 7.04 21.99 13.04
CA TRP A 23 7.78 22.90 12.16
C TRP A 23 8.76 23.80 12.90
N SER A 24 8.43 24.22 14.11
CA SER A 24 9.37 24.96 14.96
C SER A 24 10.61 24.12 15.29
N ALA A 25 10.43 22.80 15.52
CA ALA A 25 11.54 21.87 15.71
C ALA A 25 12.39 21.70 14.42
N GLN A 26 11.76 21.61 13.25
CA GLN A 26 12.50 21.54 11.97
C GLN A 26 13.33 22.80 11.73
N LEU A 27 12.72 23.98 11.91
CA LEU A 27 13.40 25.26 11.78
C LEU A 27 14.53 25.40 12.81
N PHE A 28 14.31 24.96 14.05
CA PHE A 28 15.33 24.95 15.09
C PHE A 28 16.57 24.15 14.67
N LEU A 29 16.40 22.94 14.14
CA LEU A 29 17.52 22.13 13.67
C LEU A 29 18.25 22.78 12.48
N ILE A 30 17.51 23.25 11.47
CA ILE A 30 18.09 23.90 10.28
C ILE A 30 18.89 25.15 10.68
N PHE A 31 18.31 26.03 11.48
CA PHE A 31 18.99 27.25 11.92
C PHE A 31 20.17 26.95 12.84
N THR A 32 20.11 25.90 13.66
CA THR A 32 21.25 25.47 14.48
C THR A 32 22.43 25.04 13.60
N VAL A 33 22.18 24.23 12.56
CA VAL A 33 23.22 23.82 11.60
C VAL A 33 23.80 25.03 10.87
N LEU A 34 22.94 25.94 10.35
CA LEU A 34 23.40 27.16 9.68
C LEU A 34 24.19 28.08 10.61
N HIS A 35 23.78 28.20 11.87
CA HIS A 35 24.47 28.98 12.88
C HIS A 35 25.87 28.42 13.17
N ILE A 36 26.00 27.10 13.31
CA ILE A 36 27.30 26.43 13.49
C ILE A 36 28.20 26.69 12.29
N ILE A 37 27.69 26.56 11.06
CA ILE A 37 28.45 26.82 9.83
C ILE A 37 28.94 28.28 9.79
N ASP A 38 28.07 29.26 10.05
CA ASP A 38 28.45 30.68 10.04
C ASP A 38 29.49 30.99 11.13
N HIS A 39 29.31 30.41 12.32
CA HIS A 39 30.23 30.56 13.44
C HIS A 39 31.63 30.01 13.11
N LEU A 40 31.71 28.78 12.57
CA LEU A 40 32.99 28.17 12.18
C LEU A 40 33.66 28.89 11.02
N ARG A 41 32.87 29.45 10.08
CA ARG A 41 33.37 30.27 8.97
C ARG A 41 33.99 31.57 9.46
N ARG A 42 33.37 32.23 10.44
CA ARG A 42 33.86 33.48 11.06
C ARG A 42 34.99 33.28 12.07
N LYS A 43 35.38 32.02 12.34
CA LYS A 43 36.44 31.65 13.29
C LYS A 43 36.18 32.17 14.71
N THR A 44 34.92 32.23 15.14
CA THR A 44 34.54 32.79 16.45
C THR A 44 34.71 31.80 17.60
N GLU A 45 34.98 30.52 17.32
CA GLU A 45 35.20 29.47 18.33
C GLU A 45 36.35 29.76 19.30
N TYR A 46 37.39 30.46 18.83
CA TYR A 46 38.53 30.84 19.68
C TYR A 46 38.17 31.87 20.75
N LYS A 47 37.05 32.58 20.61
CA LYS A 47 36.62 33.65 21.54
C LYS A 47 35.97 33.11 22.81
N PHE A 48 35.54 31.86 22.84
CA PHE A 48 34.85 31.28 23.99
C PHE A 48 35.82 30.68 25.00
N LYS A 49 35.48 30.76 26.30
CA LYS A 49 36.19 30.02 27.36
C LYS A 49 35.96 28.52 27.18
N ASP A 50 36.92 27.69 27.60
CA ASP A 50 36.88 26.24 27.37
C ASP A 50 35.65 25.56 27.97
N GLY A 51 35.20 26.00 29.14
CA GLY A 51 33.97 25.46 29.77
C GLY A 51 32.71 25.76 28.96
N VAL A 52 32.61 26.96 28.37
CA VAL A 52 31.47 27.33 27.51
C VAL A 52 31.51 26.53 26.21
N TRP A 53 32.70 26.37 25.62
CA TRP A 53 32.88 25.56 24.40
C TRP A 53 32.52 24.09 24.61
N PHE A 54 32.88 23.52 25.76
CA PHE A 54 32.48 22.17 26.14
C PHE A 54 30.95 22.03 26.20
N ARG A 55 30.26 22.94 26.89
CA ARG A 55 28.79 22.93 26.97
C ARG A 55 28.11 23.12 25.62
N LEU A 56 28.66 23.98 24.75
CA LEU A 56 28.18 24.16 23.37
C LEU A 56 28.38 22.91 22.50
N THR A 57 29.47 22.18 22.72
CA THR A 57 29.66 20.90 22.02
C THR A 57 28.65 19.87 22.54
N LEU A 58 28.42 19.85 23.85
CA LEU A 58 27.44 18.97 24.49
C LEU A 58 25.98 19.30 24.07
N SER A 59 25.66 20.56 23.80
CA SER A 59 24.31 20.94 23.33
C SER A 59 23.98 20.40 21.93
N LEU A 60 24.98 20.00 21.13
CA LEU A 60 24.72 19.29 19.87
C LEU A 60 24.07 17.94 20.16
N PHE A 61 24.60 17.18 21.11
CA PHE A 61 24.02 15.89 21.52
C PHE A 61 22.59 16.07 22.02
N PHE A 62 22.35 17.02 22.93
CA PHE A 62 21.00 17.27 23.47
C PHE A 62 20.03 17.80 22.40
N SER A 63 20.50 18.60 21.43
CA SER A 63 19.68 19.04 20.29
C SER A 63 19.20 17.84 19.47
N PHE A 64 20.10 16.92 19.08
CA PHE A 64 19.71 15.70 18.36
C PHE A 64 18.82 14.79 19.21
N TYR A 65 19.10 14.66 20.51
CA TYR A 65 18.29 13.85 21.42
C TYR A 65 16.86 14.40 21.57
N VAL A 66 16.67 15.71 21.74
CA VAL A 66 15.32 16.32 21.82
C VAL A 66 14.56 16.10 20.50
N MET A 67 15.24 16.21 19.35
CA MET A 67 14.63 15.95 18.04
C MET A 67 14.16 14.49 17.90
N ILE A 68 15.03 13.50 18.18
CA ILE A 68 14.69 12.08 18.03
C ILE A 68 13.69 11.60 19.08
N SER A 69 13.82 12.04 20.34
CA SER A 69 12.86 11.69 21.40
C SER A 69 11.46 12.21 21.07
N GLY A 70 11.33 13.44 20.56
CA GLY A 70 10.05 13.98 20.10
C GLY A 70 9.45 13.20 18.93
N PHE A 71 10.30 12.75 17.99
CA PHE A 71 9.87 11.88 16.90
C PHE A 71 9.37 10.51 17.42
N ILE A 72 10.09 9.91 18.36
CA ILE A 72 9.75 8.60 18.94
C ILE A 72 8.41 8.65 19.70
N LEU A 73 8.11 9.77 20.37
CA LEU A 73 6.85 9.94 21.13
C LEU A 73 5.57 9.87 20.26
N LYS A 74 5.69 9.97 18.93
CA LYS A 74 4.58 9.65 18.02
C LYS A 74 4.10 8.20 18.21
N ALA A 75 5.05 7.30 18.45
CA ALA A 75 4.87 5.85 18.53
C ALA A 75 4.17 5.25 17.29
N ASP A 76 4.30 5.89 16.13
CA ASP A 76 3.91 5.36 14.82
C ASP A 76 4.95 4.37 14.29
N ALA A 77 4.67 3.69 13.16
CA ALA A 77 5.57 2.66 12.65
C ALA A 77 7.00 3.18 12.39
N ASP A 78 7.11 4.40 11.85
CA ASP A 78 8.39 5.11 11.68
C ASP A 78 9.12 5.34 13.01
N ALA A 79 8.41 5.83 14.03
CA ALA A 79 8.95 6.02 15.36
C ALA A 79 9.41 4.70 16.00
N GLN A 80 8.68 3.60 15.82
CA GLN A 80 9.06 2.29 16.34
C GLN A 80 10.33 1.77 15.67
N GLN A 81 10.48 1.96 14.36
CA GLN A 81 11.70 1.60 13.67
C GLN A 81 12.88 2.46 14.12
N ALA A 82 12.68 3.78 14.24
CA ALA A 82 13.70 4.70 14.75
C ALA A 82 14.15 4.35 16.18
N LEU A 83 13.19 4.00 17.06
CA LEU A 83 13.46 3.55 18.43
C LEU A 83 14.32 2.29 18.44
N ARG A 84 13.95 1.26 17.65
CA ARG A 84 14.72 0.00 17.56
C ARG A 84 16.15 0.22 17.06
N ILE A 85 16.33 1.05 16.02
CA ILE A 85 17.66 1.39 15.52
C ILE A 85 18.47 2.12 16.60
N PHE A 86 17.86 3.10 17.28
CA PHE A 86 18.55 3.89 18.29
C PHE A 86 18.93 3.06 19.52
N GLU A 87 18.03 2.20 19.99
CA GLU A 87 18.28 1.26 21.07
C GLU A 87 19.41 0.29 20.72
N SER A 88 19.41 -0.28 19.50
CA SER A 88 20.49 -1.15 19.03
C SER A 88 21.85 -0.45 19.06
N LEU A 89 21.92 0.80 18.58
CA LEU A 89 23.15 1.60 18.60
C LEU A 89 23.62 1.90 20.02
N LEU A 90 22.71 2.22 20.95
CA LEU A 90 23.09 2.48 22.34
C LEU A 90 23.60 1.22 23.04
N ASN A 91 22.94 0.08 22.83
CA ASN A 91 23.28 -1.19 23.46
C ASN A 91 24.64 -1.75 23.03
N GLU A 92 25.14 -1.35 21.87
CA GLU A 92 26.46 -1.72 21.38
C GLU A 92 27.62 -0.98 22.05
N ILE A 93 27.35 0.11 22.78
CA ILE A 93 28.38 0.82 23.52
C ILE A 93 28.91 -0.10 24.63
N PRO A 94 30.22 -0.44 24.65
CA PRO A 94 30.77 -1.36 25.63
C PRO A 94 30.56 -0.87 27.07
N PHE A 95 30.27 -1.80 27.98
CA PHE A 95 30.11 -1.62 29.43
C PHE A 95 28.90 -0.78 29.89
N ILE A 96 28.59 0.33 29.22
CA ILE A 96 27.60 1.31 29.67
C ILE A 96 26.35 1.39 28.78
N GLY A 97 26.34 0.74 27.61
CA GLY A 97 25.30 0.88 26.60
C GLY A 97 23.89 0.60 27.12
N LYS A 98 23.70 -0.53 27.82
CA LYS A 98 22.40 -0.90 28.43
C LYS A 98 21.92 0.13 29.45
N SER A 99 22.82 0.64 30.30
CA SER A 99 22.48 1.65 31.30
C SER A 99 22.09 2.99 30.67
N ILE A 100 22.79 3.39 29.59
CA ILE A 100 22.45 4.58 28.82
C ILE A 100 21.09 4.40 28.13
N SER A 101 20.86 3.25 27.49
CA SER A 101 19.59 2.92 26.84
C SER A 101 18.43 3.02 27.83
N LEU A 102 18.51 2.36 28.98
CA LEU A 102 17.48 2.44 30.03
C LEU A 102 17.25 3.86 30.55
N THR A 103 18.30 4.66 30.69
CA THR A 103 18.18 6.04 31.21
C THR A 103 17.56 6.99 30.18
N LEU A 104 17.85 6.79 28.89
CA LEU A 104 17.38 7.68 27.82
C LEU A 104 16.05 7.23 27.22
N LEU A 105 15.83 5.92 27.10
CA LEU A 105 14.71 5.31 26.39
C LEU A 105 13.70 4.62 27.33
N GLY A 106 14.11 4.26 28.55
CA GLY A 106 13.27 3.48 29.44
C GLY A 106 13.28 1.99 29.12
N SER A 107 12.34 1.25 29.73
CA SER A 107 12.10 -0.16 29.41
C SER A 107 11.33 -0.30 28.11
N GLU A 108 11.48 -1.44 27.44
CA GLU A 108 10.73 -1.76 26.23
C GLU A 108 9.22 -1.55 26.41
N GLY A 109 8.60 -0.82 25.49
CA GLY A 109 7.17 -0.50 25.51
C GLY A 109 6.74 0.67 26.43
N ASP A 110 7.63 1.19 27.28
CA ASP A 110 7.33 2.34 28.14
C ASP A 110 7.92 3.65 27.61
N TYR A 111 7.04 4.59 27.25
CA TYR A 111 7.42 5.90 26.72
C TYR A 111 7.58 6.97 27.81
N GLN A 112 7.33 6.68 29.08
CA GLN A 112 7.37 7.68 30.15
C GLN A 112 8.74 8.31 30.31
N ILE A 113 9.81 7.51 30.27
CA ILE A 113 11.19 8.01 30.39
C ILE A 113 11.55 8.92 29.20
N ILE A 114 11.21 8.50 27.98
CA ILE A 114 11.41 9.31 26.77
C ILE A 114 10.63 10.63 26.88
N TYR A 115 9.38 10.55 27.36
CA TYR A 115 8.52 11.72 27.54
C TYR A 115 9.11 12.71 28.54
N VAL A 116 9.50 12.26 29.73
CA VAL A 116 10.11 13.10 30.78
C VAL A 116 11.43 13.70 30.29
N ASN A 117 12.27 12.90 29.64
CA ASN A 117 13.54 13.40 29.11
C ASN A 117 13.34 14.43 28.00
N HIS A 118 12.33 14.23 27.13
CA HIS A 118 11.99 15.16 26.06
C HIS A 118 11.46 16.48 26.61
N ILE A 119 10.41 16.47 27.45
CA ILE A 119 9.75 17.70 27.90
C ILE A 119 10.54 18.45 28.97
N ALA A 120 11.32 17.74 29.80
CA ALA A 120 11.98 18.30 30.97
C ALA A 120 13.50 18.16 30.89
N THR A 121 14.06 16.97 31.10
CA THR A 121 15.51 16.80 31.34
C THR A 121 16.38 17.41 30.24
N ALA A 122 16.21 16.96 29.00
CA ALA A 122 17.03 17.41 27.88
C ALA A 122 16.69 18.84 27.46
N THR A 123 15.41 19.21 27.48
CA THR A 123 14.95 20.57 27.14
C THR A 123 15.46 21.61 28.14
N ILE A 124 15.44 21.32 29.44
CA ILE A 124 15.96 22.21 30.48
C ILE A 124 17.48 22.35 30.36
N ILE A 125 18.22 21.24 30.19
CA ILE A 125 19.68 21.28 29.98
C ILE A 125 20.01 22.12 28.76
N LEU A 126 19.35 21.88 27.63
CA LEU A 126 19.54 22.64 26.39
C LEU A 126 19.20 24.12 26.58
N SER A 127 18.10 24.44 27.26
CA SER A 127 17.68 25.82 27.55
C SER A 127 18.72 26.56 28.40
N ILE A 128 19.26 25.91 29.45
CA ILE A 128 20.31 26.48 30.30
C ILE A 128 21.55 26.82 29.47
N ILE A 129 22.00 25.89 28.62
CA ILE A 129 23.17 26.10 27.76
C ILE A 129 22.92 27.24 26.76
N ILE A 130 21.74 27.31 26.16
CA ILE A 130 21.37 28.37 25.21
C ILE A 130 21.35 29.74 25.90
N ILE A 131 20.73 29.85 27.09
CA ILE A 131 20.67 31.11 27.85
C ILE A 131 22.08 31.57 28.27
N GLU A 132 22.93 30.64 28.71
CA GLU A 132 24.31 30.96 29.06
C GLU A 132 25.11 31.44 27.84
N HIS A 133 24.91 30.79 26.69
CA HIS A 133 25.58 31.15 25.44
C HIS A 133 25.13 32.51 24.89
N SER A 134 23.82 32.73 24.80
CA SER A 134 23.23 33.96 24.26
C SER A 134 23.36 35.13 25.24
N LYS A 135 23.49 34.85 26.54
CA LYS A 135 23.38 35.79 27.66
C LYS A 135 22.05 36.57 27.69
N ILE A 136 21.05 36.04 27.01
CA ILE A 136 19.76 36.68 26.81
C ILE A 136 18.67 35.64 27.01
N ILE A 137 17.68 35.95 27.85
CA ILE A 137 16.53 35.08 28.10
C ILE A 137 15.49 35.24 26.97
N TRP A 138 15.23 36.48 26.54
CA TRP A 138 14.23 36.79 25.52
C TRP A 138 14.88 37.28 24.23
N PRO A 139 14.67 36.61 23.09
CA PRO A 139 15.20 37.07 21.82
C PRO A 139 14.61 38.44 21.44
N LYS A 140 15.25 39.14 20.51
CA LYS A 140 14.71 40.38 19.94
C LYS A 140 13.30 40.13 19.38
N LEU A 141 12.37 41.04 19.66
CA LEU A 141 10.96 40.90 19.30
C LEU A 141 10.77 40.59 17.79
N SER A 142 11.55 41.24 16.92
CA SER A 142 11.50 40.97 15.48
C SER A 142 11.84 39.52 15.13
N VAL A 143 12.90 38.95 15.72
CA VAL A 143 13.31 37.56 15.47
C VAL A 143 12.25 36.58 15.99
N PHE A 144 11.68 36.86 17.16
CA PHE A 144 10.56 36.09 17.68
C PHE A 144 9.37 36.12 16.73
N ILE A 145 8.95 37.30 16.25
CA ILE A 145 7.83 37.44 15.31
C ILE A 145 8.10 36.67 14.01
N TYR A 146 9.29 36.81 13.39
CA TYR A 146 9.59 36.10 12.15
C TYR A 146 9.60 34.58 12.31
N SER A 147 10.24 34.06 13.36
CA SER A 147 10.30 32.62 13.62
C SER A 147 8.93 32.03 13.97
N PHE A 148 8.15 32.76 14.78
CA PHE A 148 6.79 32.37 15.15
C PHE A 148 5.86 32.38 13.92
N LEU A 149 5.82 33.47 13.15
CA LEU A 149 4.99 33.55 11.93
C LEU A 149 5.38 32.50 10.90
N SER A 150 6.68 32.22 10.73
CA SER A 150 7.14 31.15 9.82
C SER A 150 6.65 29.78 10.27
N SER A 151 6.71 29.50 11.57
CA SER A 151 6.22 28.24 12.15
C SER A 151 4.69 28.11 12.04
N LEU A 152 3.96 29.21 12.26
CA LEU A 152 2.50 29.26 12.08
C LEU A 152 2.11 29.03 10.61
N LEU A 153 2.79 29.69 9.67
CA LEU A 153 2.52 29.55 8.24
C LEU A 153 2.77 28.12 7.78
N LEU A 154 3.91 27.54 8.14
CA LEU A 154 4.23 26.15 7.80
C LEU A 154 3.27 25.17 8.48
N GLY A 155 2.93 25.38 9.76
CA GLY A 155 1.98 24.53 10.48
C GLY A 155 0.53 24.62 9.99
N TYR A 156 0.16 25.76 9.39
CA TYR A 156 -1.13 25.95 8.72
C TYR A 156 -1.17 25.25 7.36
N ILE A 157 -0.11 25.40 6.57
CA ILE A 157 -0.06 24.86 5.20
C ILE A 157 0.18 23.35 5.24
N PHE A 158 1.13 22.87 6.04
CA PHE A 158 1.62 21.50 5.99
C PHE A 158 1.41 20.76 7.32
N SER A 159 0.54 19.74 7.29
CA SER A 159 0.34 18.87 8.44
C SER A 159 1.24 17.62 8.34
N PRO A 160 2.10 17.34 9.34
CA PRO A 160 2.88 16.10 9.38
C PRO A 160 1.95 14.89 9.54
N MET A 161 2.12 13.89 8.69
CA MET A 161 1.33 12.66 8.76
C MET A 161 1.70 11.78 9.97
N LEU A 162 0.86 10.77 10.22
CA LEU A 162 1.08 9.72 11.21
C LEU A 162 1.12 8.40 10.46
N HIS A 163 2.22 7.64 10.57
CA HIS A 163 2.36 6.40 9.84
C HIS A 163 1.55 5.28 10.53
N ASP A 164 0.72 4.57 9.77
CA ASP A 164 -0.25 3.64 10.33
C ASP A 164 0.21 2.17 10.39
N GLY A 165 1.35 1.88 9.77
CA GLY A 165 2.00 0.57 9.76
C GLY A 165 1.54 -0.34 8.63
N LEU A 166 0.61 0.08 7.78
CA LEU A 166 0.19 -0.67 6.60
C LEU A 166 0.90 -0.27 5.31
N HIS A 167 1.47 0.93 5.29
CA HIS A 167 2.40 1.31 4.25
C HIS A 167 3.73 0.58 4.49
N PRO A 168 4.30 -0.14 3.51
CA PRO A 168 5.47 -0.98 3.74
C PRO A 168 6.77 -0.18 3.82
N VAL A 169 6.79 1.04 3.27
CA VAL A 169 7.96 1.93 3.35
C VAL A 169 7.93 2.67 4.67
N VAL A 170 8.88 2.33 5.56
CA VAL A 170 9.07 2.96 6.87
C VAL A 170 10.38 3.74 6.84
N LYS A 171 10.35 5.03 7.22
CA LYS A 171 11.53 5.90 7.19
C LYS A 171 11.69 6.64 8.51
N GLY A 172 12.94 6.79 8.94
CA GLY A 172 13.29 7.65 10.07
C GLY A 172 13.05 9.14 9.72
N PRO A 173 13.20 10.04 10.70
CA PRO A 173 13.13 11.48 10.41
C PRO A 173 14.24 11.86 9.42
N TRP A 174 14.00 12.85 8.56
CA TRP A 174 14.90 13.19 7.45
C TRP A 174 16.38 13.34 7.88
N TYR A 175 16.64 13.92 9.05
CA TYR A 175 17.99 14.11 9.58
C TYR A 175 18.69 12.81 10.02
N PHE A 176 18.00 11.68 10.07
CA PHE A 176 18.54 10.32 10.32
C PHE A 176 18.41 9.37 9.11
N VAL A 177 17.71 9.75 8.04
CA VAL A 177 17.58 8.89 6.84
C VAL A 177 18.94 8.62 6.20
N GLY A 178 19.85 9.60 6.18
CA GLY A 178 21.22 9.36 5.73
C GLY A 178 21.95 8.30 6.56
N LEU A 179 21.69 8.22 7.86
CA LEU A 179 22.22 7.15 8.72
C LEU A 179 21.59 5.79 8.40
N GLN A 180 20.27 5.74 8.16
CA GLN A 180 19.60 4.51 7.71
C GLN A 180 20.18 4.01 6.38
N GLU A 181 20.48 4.91 5.44
CA GLU A 181 21.15 4.56 4.19
C GLU A 181 22.54 3.98 4.44
N ILE A 182 23.35 4.56 5.35
CA ILE A 182 24.67 4.01 5.71
C ILE A 182 24.54 2.60 6.30
N LEU A 183 23.58 2.39 7.21
CA LEU A 183 23.32 1.11 7.87
C LEU A 183 22.83 0.02 6.90
N HIS A 184 22.21 0.40 5.79
CA HIS A 184 21.86 -0.55 4.72
C HIS A 184 23.10 -1.17 4.06
N TRP A 185 24.18 -0.40 3.92
CA TRP A 185 25.43 -0.85 3.29
C TRP A 185 26.44 -1.46 4.28
N ILE A 186 26.35 -1.09 5.56
CA ILE A 186 27.34 -1.45 6.58
C ILE A 186 26.66 -2.22 7.71
N SER A 187 27.02 -3.50 7.86
CA SER A 187 26.53 -4.36 8.94
C SER A 187 27.26 -4.15 10.29
N TYR A 188 28.35 -3.37 10.31
CA TYR A 188 29.15 -3.08 11.50
C TYR A 188 28.75 -1.75 12.16
N THR A 189 27.68 -1.79 12.92
CA THR A 189 27.12 -0.70 13.74
C THR A 189 28.12 -0.07 14.72
N GLN A 190 29.08 -0.84 15.24
CA GLN A 190 30.19 -0.36 16.09
C GLN A 190 31.05 0.71 15.40
N LEU A 191 31.30 0.59 14.09
CA LEU A 191 32.09 1.57 13.33
C LEU A 191 31.40 2.93 13.29
N ILE A 192 30.07 2.94 13.23
CA ILE A 192 29.26 4.16 13.23
C ILE A 192 29.35 4.87 14.57
N ILE A 193 29.32 4.12 15.68
CA ILE A 193 29.47 4.67 17.03
C ILE A 193 30.86 5.29 17.19
N ILE A 194 31.91 4.57 16.79
CA ILE A 194 33.29 5.05 16.85
C ILE A 194 33.46 6.31 15.99
N LEU A 195 32.96 6.29 14.75
CA LEU A 195 33.02 7.45 13.86
C LEU A 195 32.29 8.66 14.45
N THR A 196 31.10 8.46 15.00
CA THR A 196 30.32 9.51 15.65
C THR A 196 31.07 10.09 16.84
N PHE A 197 31.65 9.25 17.69
CA PHE A 197 32.48 9.68 18.82
C PHE A 197 33.71 10.48 18.36
N ILE A 198 34.42 10.02 17.33
CA ILE A 198 35.56 10.71 16.74
C ILE A 198 35.14 12.09 16.20
N LEU A 199 34.01 12.18 15.49
CA LEU A 199 33.50 13.45 14.99
C LEU A 199 33.18 14.42 16.13
N PHE A 200 32.50 13.97 17.18
CA PHE A 200 32.24 14.79 18.37
C PHE A 200 33.53 15.25 19.06
N LEU A 201 34.52 14.36 19.20
CA LEU A 201 35.81 14.67 19.80
C LEU A 201 36.60 15.69 18.96
N LEU A 202 36.65 15.51 17.63
CA LEU A 202 37.31 16.45 16.72
C LEU A 202 36.64 17.83 16.74
N PHE A 203 35.31 17.87 16.86
CA PHE A 203 34.58 19.12 17.01
C PHE A 203 34.94 19.84 18.32
N TYR A 204 34.97 19.11 19.44
CA TYR A 204 35.38 19.66 20.73
C TYR A 204 36.84 20.18 20.69
N LEU A 205 37.75 19.40 20.11
CA LEU A 205 39.18 19.74 20.03
C LEU A 205 39.50 20.81 18.97
N LEU A 206 38.52 21.24 18.16
CA LEU A 206 38.71 22.17 17.05
C LEU A 206 39.44 23.47 17.45
N LYS A 207 39.15 23.98 18.66
CA LYS A 207 39.79 25.18 19.22
C LYS A 207 41.25 24.95 19.65
N LYS A 208 41.62 23.72 20.00
CA LYS A 208 42.97 23.37 20.50
C LYS A 208 43.98 23.16 19.38
N PHE A 209 43.52 22.91 18.16
CA PHE A 209 44.41 22.68 17.02
C PHE A 209 44.93 23.98 16.40
N PRO A 210 46.14 23.96 15.81
CA PRO A 210 46.64 25.04 14.98
C PRO A 210 45.69 25.36 13.82
N GLU A 211 45.70 26.62 13.38
CA GLU A 211 44.75 27.13 12.36
C GLU A 211 44.72 26.29 11.08
N ARG A 212 45.89 25.80 10.62
CA ARG A 212 46.00 24.96 9.43
C ARG A 212 45.23 23.64 9.57
N ILE A 213 45.34 22.98 10.73
CA ILE A 213 44.66 21.71 11.03
C ILE A 213 43.17 21.97 11.28
N SER A 214 42.82 23.00 12.05
CA SER A 214 41.43 23.40 12.30
C SER A 214 40.69 23.70 10.99
N SER A 215 41.32 24.41 10.05
CA SER A 215 40.76 24.67 8.71
C SER A 215 40.53 23.40 7.90
N LEU A 216 41.47 22.44 7.95
CA LEU A 216 41.32 21.13 7.30
C LEU A 216 40.15 20.35 7.91
N ILE A 217 40.08 20.26 9.24
CA ILE A 217 38.99 19.59 9.96
C ILE A 217 37.64 20.20 9.58
N LYS A 218 37.51 21.54 9.54
CA LYS A 218 36.28 22.21 9.10
C LYS A 218 35.87 21.82 7.67
N LYS A 219 36.82 21.75 6.74
CA LYS A 219 36.54 21.30 5.37
C LYS A 219 36.06 19.84 5.33
N ILE A 220 36.65 18.97 6.17
CA ILE A 220 36.19 17.59 6.33
C ILE A 220 34.76 17.55 6.84
N PHE A 221 34.41 18.32 7.88
CA PHE A 221 33.03 18.39 8.38
C PHE A 221 32.04 18.85 7.31
N VAL A 222 32.37 19.89 6.54
CA VAL A 222 31.51 20.36 5.45
C VAL A 222 31.36 19.29 4.37
N SER A 223 32.45 18.62 3.98
CA SER A 223 32.43 17.53 3.00
C SER A 223 31.57 16.36 3.48
N PHE A 224 31.73 15.93 4.74
CA PHE A 224 30.95 14.86 5.34
C PHE A 224 29.47 15.24 5.45
N GLY A 225 29.17 16.49 5.82
CA GLY A 225 27.80 17.00 5.84
C GLY A 225 27.14 16.99 4.45
N LEU A 226 27.88 17.34 3.39
CA LEU A 226 27.39 17.27 2.01
C LEU A 226 27.15 15.84 1.56
N ILE A 227 28.06 14.91 1.86
CA ILE A 227 27.88 13.48 1.57
C ILE A 227 26.65 12.95 2.31
N TYR A 228 26.51 13.27 3.59
CA TYR A 228 25.37 12.86 4.41
C TYR A 228 24.05 13.43 3.88
N LEU A 229 24.04 14.68 3.40
CA LEU A 229 22.87 15.29 2.75
C LEU A 229 22.49 14.56 1.46
N ILE A 230 23.48 14.19 0.63
CA ILE A 230 23.25 13.40 -0.59
C ILE A 230 22.65 12.04 -0.23
N LEU A 231 23.21 11.33 0.75
CA LEU A 231 22.66 10.05 1.23
C LEU A 231 21.25 10.20 1.81
N THR A 232 20.98 11.30 2.51
CA THR A 232 19.64 11.62 3.01
C THR A 232 18.66 11.81 1.86
N ILE A 233 19.04 12.54 0.80
CA ILE A 233 18.21 12.72 -0.40
C ILE A 233 17.97 11.38 -1.11
N ILE A 234 19.00 10.54 -1.25
CA ILE A 234 18.89 9.19 -1.84
C ILE A 234 17.93 8.33 -1.01
N GLY A 235 18.17 8.19 0.30
CA GLY A 235 17.33 7.40 1.18
C GLY A 235 15.88 7.89 1.21
N TYR A 236 15.67 9.20 1.15
CA TYR A 236 14.33 9.77 1.27
C TYR A 236 13.53 9.68 -0.05
N TYR A 237 14.13 9.93 -1.21
CA TYR A 237 13.41 9.97 -2.49
C TYR A 237 13.56 8.73 -3.36
N PHE A 238 14.66 7.97 -3.23
CA PHE A 238 15.00 6.87 -4.14
C PHE A 238 14.93 5.48 -3.50
N ARG A 239 14.57 5.38 -2.22
CA ARG A 239 14.34 4.09 -1.54
C ARG A 239 12.86 3.80 -1.34
N GLY A 240 12.42 2.63 -1.80
CA GLY A 240 11.05 2.12 -1.69
C GLY A 240 10.90 1.01 -0.64
N GLU A 241 9.96 0.09 -0.88
CA GLU A 241 9.76 -1.09 -0.05
C GLU A 241 11.04 -1.95 -0.01
N ASN A 242 11.28 -2.61 1.13
CA ASN A 242 12.50 -3.39 1.38
C ASN A 242 13.82 -2.63 1.14
N TRP A 243 13.77 -1.30 1.16
CA TRP A 243 14.91 -0.43 0.85
C TRP A 243 15.45 -0.59 -0.58
N GLU A 244 14.62 -1.05 -1.52
CA GLU A 244 15.00 -1.16 -2.93
C GLU A 244 15.12 0.21 -3.60
N PHE A 245 15.97 0.30 -4.62
CA PHE A 245 16.13 1.52 -5.39
C PHE A 245 14.98 1.70 -6.38
N VAL A 246 14.22 2.79 -6.24
CA VAL A 246 13.09 3.10 -7.10
C VAL A 246 13.20 4.56 -7.57
N LEU A 247 12.88 4.80 -8.84
CA LEU A 247 12.82 6.16 -9.37
C LEU A 247 11.56 6.86 -8.83
N PRO A 248 11.65 8.12 -8.34
CA PRO A 248 10.52 8.80 -7.69
C PRO A 248 9.24 8.87 -8.53
N TRP A 249 9.35 8.94 -9.86
CA TRP A 249 8.23 9.02 -10.80
C TRP A 249 7.64 7.66 -11.19
N ASN A 250 8.33 6.56 -10.88
CA ASN A 250 7.84 5.19 -11.07
C ASN A 250 7.37 4.56 -9.76
N ASN A 251 7.40 5.33 -8.67
CA ASN A 251 7.04 4.82 -7.36
C ASN A 251 5.52 4.60 -7.32
N THR A 252 5.10 3.33 -7.23
CA THR A 252 3.70 2.92 -7.11
C THR A 252 3.06 3.43 -5.82
N TYR A 253 3.88 3.63 -4.80
CA TYR A 253 3.56 4.53 -3.71
C TYR A 253 3.58 5.92 -4.31
N ASN A 254 2.42 6.40 -4.77
CA ASN A 254 2.16 7.83 -4.85
C ASN A 254 2.76 8.40 -3.59
N PHE A 255 3.85 9.16 -3.72
CA PHE A 255 4.54 9.75 -2.60
C PHE A 255 3.49 10.61 -1.92
N VAL A 256 2.78 10.03 -0.93
CA VAL A 256 1.88 10.78 -0.09
C VAL A 256 2.89 11.60 0.67
N SER A 257 3.11 12.82 0.18
CA SER A 257 4.06 13.72 0.79
C SER A 257 3.79 13.67 2.28
N ASP A 258 4.85 13.52 3.09
CA ASP A 258 4.78 13.54 4.57
C ASP A 258 3.98 14.75 5.11
N PHE A 259 3.71 15.70 4.22
CA PHE A 259 2.91 16.88 4.36
C PHE A 259 1.63 16.80 3.52
N GLN A 260 0.49 16.99 4.16
CA GLN A 260 -0.75 17.28 3.43
C GLN A 260 -1.03 18.79 3.45
N PRO A 261 -1.17 19.43 2.27
CA PRO A 261 -1.63 20.82 2.18
C PRO A 261 -3.04 20.96 2.77
N LEU A 262 -3.25 21.91 3.67
CA LEU A 262 -4.59 22.36 4.13
C LEU A 262 -5.45 21.32 4.89
N SER A 263 -4.88 20.22 5.42
CA SER A 263 -5.64 19.20 6.15
C SER A 263 -6.09 19.61 7.57
N GLY A 264 -5.83 20.85 7.99
CA GLY A 264 -6.01 21.33 9.37
C GLY A 264 -7.44 21.59 9.82
N PHE A 265 -8.41 21.70 8.89
CA PHE A 265 -9.81 21.96 9.23
C PHE A 265 -10.71 20.83 8.72
N ALA A 266 -11.41 20.18 9.65
CA ALA A 266 -12.45 19.22 9.32
C ALA A 266 -13.57 19.92 8.54
N ASP A 267 -14.07 19.27 7.48
CA ASP A 267 -15.24 19.76 6.73
C ASP A 267 -16.56 19.57 7.51
N ILE A 268 -16.48 18.93 8.67
CA ILE A 268 -17.63 18.51 9.49
C ILE A 268 -17.48 19.08 10.89
N GLU A 269 -18.57 19.57 11.46
CA GLU A 269 -18.63 19.99 12.86
C GLU A 269 -18.45 18.81 13.81
N ILE A 270 -17.27 18.71 14.41
CA ILE A 270 -16.88 17.62 15.31
C ILE A 270 -17.74 17.56 16.58
N LYS A 271 -18.26 18.71 17.06
CA LYS A 271 -19.05 18.80 18.31
C LYS A 271 -20.32 17.93 18.30
N ASN A 272 -20.83 17.58 17.13
CA ASN A 272 -22.06 16.81 16.97
C ASN A 272 -21.81 15.31 16.69
N ILE A 273 -20.54 14.87 16.73
CA ILE A 273 -20.16 13.48 16.47
C ILE A 273 -20.03 12.74 17.80
N SER A 274 -20.82 11.68 17.98
CA SER A 274 -20.74 10.82 19.16
C SER A 274 -19.40 10.07 19.22
N SER A 275 -18.87 9.89 20.43
CA SER A 275 -17.52 9.33 20.69
C SER A 275 -17.38 7.87 20.23
N ASP A 276 -18.48 7.12 20.21
CA ASP A 276 -18.58 5.73 19.73
C ASP A 276 -18.20 5.56 18.24
N LYS A 277 -18.28 6.64 17.44
CA LYS A 277 -17.89 6.61 16.02
C LYS A 277 -16.37 6.56 15.82
N PHE A 278 -15.57 7.00 16.79
CA PHE A 278 -14.11 7.01 16.68
C PHE A 278 -13.51 5.67 17.14
N LYS A 279 -13.78 4.61 16.37
CA LYS A 279 -13.31 3.26 16.69
C LYS A 279 -11.81 3.11 16.49
N THR A 280 -11.19 2.33 17.36
CA THR A 280 -9.83 1.82 17.16
C THR A 280 -9.93 0.46 16.48
N ILE A 281 -9.28 0.32 15.33
CA ILE A 281 -9.29 -0.89 14.52
C ILE A 281 -7.84 -1.20 14.15
N LEU A 282 -7.39 -2.43 14.40
CA LEU A 282 -5.98 -2.84 14.23
C LEU A 282 -4.98 -1.87 14.89
N GLY A 283 -5.30 -1.37 16.09
CA GLY A 283 -4.43 -0.48 16.87
C GLY A 283 -4.40 0.98 16.42
N ARG A 284 -5.28 1.40 15.48
CA ARG A 284 -5.37 2.79 15.01
C ARG A 284 -6.79 3.32 14.94
N LYS A 285 -6.95 4.64 14.96
CA LYS A 285 -8.26 5.26 14.73
C LYS A 285 -8.65 5.22 13.24
N GLU A 286 -9.89 4.82 12.98
CA GLU A 286 -10.46 4.77 11.63
C GLU A 286 -11.39 5.98 11.40
N GLY A 287 -10.89 7.02 10.74
CA GLY A 287 -11.67 8.22 10.43
C GLY A 287 -12.70 8.01 9.31
N CYS A 288 -12.49 7.04 8.42
CA CYS A 288 -13.39 6.84 7.28
C CYS A 288 -14.80 6.46 7.73
N ILE A 289 -14.94 5.60 8.75
CA ILE A 289 -16.24 5.13 9.27
C ILE A 289 -17.05 6.21 9.98
N VAL A 290 -16.41 7.33 10.35
CA VAL A 290 -17.10 8.49 10.95
C VAL A 290 -18.08 9.09 9.93
N CYS A 291 -17.68 9.12 8.66
CA CYS A 291 -18.47 9.64 7.55
C CYS A 291 -19.17 8.53 6.74
N HIS A 292 -18.49 7.39 6.55
CA HIS A 292 -18.93 6.28 5.70
C HIS A 292 -19.43 5.11 6.55
N GLN A 293 -20.76 5.05 6.71
CA GLN A 293 -21.41 3.87 7.28
C GLN A 293 -21.93 3.00 6.14
N MET A 294 -21.25 1.88 5.93
CA MET A 294 -21.48 0.96 4.83
C MET A 294 -21.87 -0.42 5.38
N ASN A 295 -22.70 -1.15 4.63
CA ASN A 295 -23.11 -2.53 4.93
C ASN A 295 -22.72 -3.46 3.77
N GLY A 296 -23.02 -4.76 3.88
CA GLY A 296 -22.80 -5.74 2.81
C GLY A 296 -21.45 -6.42 2.83
N PHE A 297 -20.76 -6.45 3.98
CA PHE A 297 -19.44 -7.09 4.11
C PHE A 297 -19.55 -8.50 4.69
N GLU A 298 -18.64 -9.40 4.29
CA GLU A 298 -18.35 -10.62 5.05
C GLU A 298 -17.71 -10.26 6.40
N GLU A 299 -17.85 -11.14 7.39
CA GLU A 299 -17.32 -10.94 8.75
C GLU A 299 -15.80 -10.67 8.75
N SER A 300 -15.05 -11.45 7.97
CA SER A 300 -13.58 -11.34 7.88
C SER A 300 -13.10 -10.03 7.24
N HIS A 301 -13.93 -9.37 6.44
CA HIS A 301 -13.60 -8.11 5.75
C HIS A 301 -14.48 -6.94 6.21
N ASN A 302 -15.11 -7.06 7.38
CA ASN A 302 -15.96 -6.01 7.91
C ASN A 302 -15.12 -4.78 8.29
N PRO A 303 -15.53 -3.54 7.92
CA PRO A 303 -14.82 -2.33 8.32
C PRO A 303 -14.70 -2.14 9.82
N ASN A 304 -15.57 -2.76 10.64
CA ASN A 304 -15.42 -2.74 12.10
C ASN A 304 -14.28 -3.65 12.61
N THR A 305 -13.85 -4.60 11.78
CA THR A 305 -12.78 -5.57 12.09
C THR A 305 -11.45 -5.13 11.51
N ILE A 306 -11.43 -4.68 10.26
CA ILE A 306 -10.18 -4.36 9.54
C ILE A 306 -10.07 -2.89 9.10
N GLY A 307 -11.13 -2.09 9.20
CA GLY A 307 -11.14 -0.69 8.77
C GLY A 307 -11.29 -0.52 7.25
N CYS A 308 -11.78 0.63 6.82
CA CYS A 308 -11.87 0.97 5.39
C CYS A 308 -10.49 1.27 4.81
N TYR A 309 -9.62 1.90 5.62
CA TYR A 309 -8.29 2.30 5.20
C TYR A 309 -7.41 1.11 4.79
N SER A 310 -7.58 -0.05 5.43
CA SER A 310 -6.74 -1.22 5.15
C SER A 310 -6.81 -1.64 3.68
N CYS A 311 -7.99 -1.54 3.09
CA CYS A 311 -8.21 -1.83 1.67
C CYS A 311 -8.05 -0.56 0.82
N HIS A 312 -8.73 0.53 1.18
CA HIS A 312 -8.86 1.69 0.29
C HIS A 312 -7.78 2.75 0.47
N ARG A 313 -6.91 2.66 1.49
CA ARG A 313 -5.89 3.68 1.79
C ARG A 313 -6.50 5.08 1.97
N GLY A 314 -5.80 6.13 1.58
CA GLY A 314 -6.19 7.52 1.82
C GLY A 314 -5.50 8.11 3.05
N ASN A 315 -6.23 8.92 3.82
CA ASN A 315 -5.81 9.39 5.14
C ASN A 315 -6.93 9.19 6.16
N ALA A 316 -6.79 8.18 7.03
CA ALA A 316 -7.75 7.88 8.09
C ALA A 316 -7.69 8.84 9.28
N PHE A 317 -6.73 9.77 9.33
CA PHE A 317 -6.51 10.68 10.46
C PHE A 317 -6.99 12.11 10.19
N THR A 318 -7.86 12.29 9.20
CA THR A 318 -8.50 13.58 8.92
C THR A 318 -9.97 13.38 8.53
N LEU A 319 -10.81 14.34 8.88
CA LEU A 319 -12.21 14.41 8.48
C LEU A 319 -12.43 15.44 7.35
N ASN A 320 -11.35 16.02 6.81
CA ASN A 320 -11.43 16.81 5.60
C ASN A 320 -11.56 15.88 4.39
N LYS A 321 -12.58 16.07 3.55
CA LYS A 321 -12.92 15.20 2.43
C LYS A 321 -11.77 15.08 1.42
N SER A 322 -11.12 16.18 1.08
CA SER A 322 -10.04 16.18 0.08
C SER A 322 -8.81 15.45 0.63
N ALA A 323 -8.44 15.79 1.88
CA ALA A 323 -7.28 15.19 2.53
C ALA A 323 -7.48 13.70 2.84
N ALA A 324 -8.69 13.30 3.29
CA ALA A 324 -9.03 11.91 3.63
C ALA A 324 -9.01 10.99 2.40
N HIS A 325 -9.44 11.48 1.24
CA HIS A 325 -9.44 10.70 0.00
C HIS A 325 -8.13 10.83 -0.81
N SER A 326 -7.18 11.65 -0.37
CA SER A 326 -5.90 11.83 -1.07
C SER A 326 -5.08 10.53 -0.97
N GLY A 327 -4.67 9.97 -2.11
CA GLY A 327 -3.97 8.68 -2.18
C GLY A 327 -4.86 7.45 -1.95
N MET A 328 -6.19 7.59 -2.05
CA MET A 328 -7.12 6.46 -1.92
C MET A 328 -7.08 5.54 -3.15
N ILE A 329 -7.01 4.23 -2.90
CA ILE A 329 -7.11 3.16 -3.90
C ILE A 329 -8.59 2.78 -4.06
N LEU A 330 -9.09 2.92 -5.28
CA LEU A 330 -10.51 2.73 -5.60
C LEU A 330 -10.88 1.25 -5.77
N ILE A 331 -9.95 0.45 -6.34
CA ILE A 331 -10.16 -0.98 -6.63
C ILE A 331 -8.96 -1.75 -6.05
N PRO A 332 -9.01 -2.10 -4.75
CA PRO A 332 -7.82 -2.55 -4.03
C PRO A 332 -7.28 -3.92 -4.44
N GLY A 333 -8.08 -4.74 -5.12
CA GLY A 333 -7.66 -6.09 -5.55
C GLY A 333 -6.90 -6.14 -6.87
N ASN A 334 -6.74 -5.02 -7.59
CA ASN A 334 -5.88 -4.98 -8.77
C ASN A 334 -4.47 -5.44 -8.40
N LEU A 335 -3.81 -6.28 -9.20
CA LEU A 335 -2.49 -6.83 -8.82
C LEU A 335 -1.41 -5.73 -8.61
N ASN A 336 -1.54 -4.59 -9.29
CA ASN A 336 -0.65 -3.44 -9.07
C ASN A 336 -0.82 -2.81 -7.68
N ASP A 337 -2.00 -2.92 -7.06
CA ASP A 337 -2.32 -2.37 -5.74
C ASP A 337 -2.35 -3.46 -4.65
N ALA A 338 -2.52 -4.72 -5.02
CA ALA A 338 -2.84 -5.81 -4.10
C ALA A 338 -1.73 -6.04 -3.06
N HIS A 339 -0.45 -5.83 -3.41
CA HIS A 339 0.66 -5.88 -2.44
C HIS A 339 0.51 -4.84 -1.32
N LEU A 340 -0.09 -3.68 -1.63
CA LEU A 340 -0.36 -2.64 -0.65
C LEU A 340 -1.60 -2.96 0.18
N THR A 341 -2.55 -3.73 -0.32
CA THR A 341 -3.86 -3.88 0.33
C THR A 341 -4.01 -5.28 0.94
N CYS A 342 -4.32 -6.27 0.10
CA CYS A 342 -4.53 -7.67 0.46
C CYS A 342 -3.23 -8.36 0.88
N GLY A 343 -2.09 -8.03 0.26
CA GLY A 343 -0.78 -8.66 0.43
C GLY A 343 0.08 -8.09 1.56
N THR A 344 -0.49 -7.24 2.42
CA THR A 344 0.26 -6.68 3.57
C THR A 344 0.51 -7.74 4.64
N SER A 345 1.50 -7.48 5.50
CA SER A 345 1.88 -8.36 6.61
C SER A 345 0.74 -8.65 7.61
N GLN A 346 -0.26 -7.77 7.70
CA GLN A 346 -1.43 -7.94 8.57
C GLN A 346 -2.59 -8.69 7.88
N CYS A 347 -2.48 -8.99 6.58
CA CYS A 347 -3.54 -9.57 5.77
C CYS A 347 -3.11 -10.93 5.18
N HIS A 348 -2.91 -11.02 3.87
CA HIS A 348 -2.55 -12.23 3.13
C HIS A 348 -1.15 -12.13 2.50
N PRO A 349 -0.08 -12.01 3.31
CA PRO A 349 1.27 -11.75 2.82
C PRO A 349 1.80 -12.87 1.90
N ASP A 350 1.40 -14.11 2.14
CA ASP A 350 1.87 -15.26 1.34
C ASP A 350 1.03 -15.50 0.07
N ILE A 351 -0.17 -14.92 -0.02
CA ILE A 351 -1.09 -15.17 -1.15
C ILE A 351 -0.77 -14.26 -2.33
N PHE A 352 -0.41 -12.99 -2.08
CA PHE A 352 -0.08 -12.07 -3.17
C PHE A 352 1.08 -12.59 -4.05
N PRO A 353 2.23 -13.05 -3.48
CA PRO A 353 3.32 -13.61 -4.28
C PRO A 353 2.89 -14.86 -5.06
N ARG A 354 2.07 -15.73 -4.46
CA ARG A 354 1.51 -16.91 -5.13
C ARG A 354 0.74 -16.49 -6.38
N VAL A 355 -0.24 -15.59 -6.23
CA VAL A 355 -1.08 -15.12 -7.34
C VAL A 355 -0.22 -14.49 -8.43
N ASN A 356 0.73 -13.64 -8.05
CA ASN A 356 1.62 -12.96 -8.99
C ASN A 356 2.47 -13.96 -9.80
N ASN A 357 2.94 -15.05 -9.18
CA ASN A 357 3.77 -16.07 -9.83
C ASN A 357 2.98 -17.17 -10.55
N SER A 358 1.67 -17.24 -10.31
CA SER A 358 0.80 -18.24 -10.92
C SER A 358 0.79 -18.14 -12.45
N ILE A 359 0.57 -19.26 -13.15
CA ILE A 359 0.37 -19.26 -14.61
C ILE A 359 -0.78 -18.35 -15.06
N MET A 360 -1.82 -18.19 -14.23
CA MET A 360 -2.93 -17.29 -14.48
C MET A 360 -2.54 -15.80 -14.40
N SER A 361 -1.35 -15.47 -13.88
CA SER A 361 -0.78 -14.11 -13.89
C SER A 361 0.34 -13.97 -14.92
N THR A 362 1.19 -14.99 -15.04
CA THR A 362 2.45 -14.89 -15.78
C THR A 362 2.32 -15.21 -17.27
N LEU A 363 1.43 -16.14 -17.67
CA LEU A 363 1.38 -16.73 -19.01
C LEU A 363 2.76 -17.18 -19.54
N SER A 364 3.67 -17.62 -18.65
CA SER A 364 5.09 -17.80 -18.98
C SER A 364 5.34 -18.59 -20.26
N GLY A 365 4.78 -19.80 -20.38
CA GLY A 365 4.94 -20.62 -21.57
C GLY A 365 4.42 -19.97 -22.84
N ILE A 366 3.29 -19.25 -22.80
CA ILE A 366 2.73 -18.54 -23.96
C ILE A 366 3.68 -17.42 -24.38
N VAL A 367 4.17 -16.62 -23.42
CA VAL A 367 5.11 -15.53 -23.70
C VAL A 367 6.41 -16.09 -24.29
N SER A 368 6.95 -17.17 -23.71
CA SER A 368 8.21 -17.76 -24.16
C SER A 368 8.09 -18.36 -25.56
N VAL A 369 7.04 -19.13 -25.84
CA VAL A 369 6.80 -19.73 -27.16
C VAL A 369 6.58 -18.63 -28.20
N ASN A 370 5.80 -17.60 -27.87
CA ASN A 370 5.53 -16.52 -28.80
C ASN A 370 6.82 -15.75 -29.15
N ARG A 371 7.64 -15.37 -28.16
CA ARG A 371 8.95 -14.73 -28.44
C ARG A 371 9.88 -15.63 -29.24
N PHE A 372 9.88 -16.94 -28.98
CA PHE A 372 10.67 -17.90 -29.74
C PHE A 372 10.24 -17.97 -31.22
N VAL A 373 8.93 -18.00 -31.50
CA VAL A 373 8.40 -18.06 -32.88
C VAL A 373 8.72 -16.79 -33.69
N PHE A 374 8.87 -15.64 -33.02
CA PHE A 374 9.24 -14.38 -33.64
C PHE A 374 10.77 -14.16 -33.71
N ASP A 375 11.58 -15.17 -33.38
CA ASP A 375 13.06 -15.08 -33.31
C ASP A 375 13.56 -14.00 -32.31
N GLU A 376 12.76 -13.67 -31.29
CA GLU A 376 13.10 -12.73 -30.22
C GLU A 376 13.62 -13.42 -28.94
N SER A 377 13.58 -14.76 -28.91
CA SER A 377 14.11 -15.60 -27.83
C SER A 377 14.83 -16.83 -28.39
N ASN A 378 15.92 -17.23 -27.75
CA ASN A 378 16.68 -18.44 -28.12
C ASN A 378 16.06 -19.75 -27.60
N SER A 379 15.03 -19.67 -26.74
CA SER A 379 14.38 -20.85 -26.17
C SER A 379 12.86 -20.63 -25.98
N PRO A 380 12.03 -21.66 -26.25
CA PRO A 380 10.59 -21.63 -25.98
C PRO A 380 10.25 -21.94 -24.51
N THR A 381 11.23 -22.20 -23.65
CA THR A 381 11.01 -22.60 -22.25
C THR A 381 11.60 -21.66 -21.21
N MET A 382 11.88 -20.41 -21.57
CA MET A 382 12.35 -19.44 -20.59
C MET A 382 11.19 -18.97 -19.73
N LEU A 383 11.44 -18.81 -18.43
CA LEU A 383 10.47 -18.19 -17.55
C LEU A 383 10.28 -16.72 -17.92
N ASN A 384 9.03 -16.33 -18.13
CA ASN A 384 8.64 -14.98 -18.53
C ASN A 384 7.39 -14.55 -17.77
N HIS A 385 7.26 -13.26 -17.48
CA HIS A 385 6.05 -12.72 -16.86
C HIS A 385 5.33 -11.79 -17.84
N LEU A 386 4.01 -11.95 -18.01
CA LEU A 386 3.19 -11.16 -18.93
C LEU A 386 3.33 -9.64 -18.70
N LYS A 387 3.40 -9.21 -17.43
CA LYS A 387 3.69 -7.82 -17.03
C LYS A 387 4.97 -7.22 -17.64
N GLU A 388 5.95 -8.04 -18.04
CA GLU A 388 7.23 -7.57 -18.59
C GLU A 388 7.22 -7.38 -20.11
N ILE A 389 6.11 -7.67 -20.79
CA ILE A 389 6.00 -7.45 -22.23
C ILE A 389 6.12 -5.96 -22.55
N LYS A 390 6.85 -5.62 -23.62
CA LYS A 390 7.15 -4.25 -24.04
C LYS A 390 6.43 -3.90 -25.32
N TYR A 391 7.15 -3.77 -26.44
CA TYR A 391 6.64 -3.29 -27.74
C TYR A 391 7.30 -3.97 -28.94
N SER A 392 8.00 -5.10 -28.75
CA SER A 392 8.51 -5.91 -29.85
C SER A 392 7.38 -6.54 -30.67
N ASP A 393 7.66 -7.17 -31.80
CA ASP A 393 6.60 -7.74 -32.65
C ASP A 393 5.88 -8.88 -31.91
N ALA A 394 6.65 -9.75 -31.24
CA ALA A 394 6.11 -10.81 -30.40
C ALA A 394 5.24 -10.25 -29.27
N ASP A 395 5.76 -9.28 -28.52
CA ASP A 395 5.02 -8.70 -27.40
C ASP A 395 3.77 -7.94 -27.89
N SER A 396 3.84 -7.30 -29.07
CA SER A 396 2.72 -6.58 -29.69
C SER A 396 1.61 -7.53 -30.09
N HIS A 397 1.96 -8.69 -30.64
CA HIS A 397 1.01 -9.76 -30.91
C HIS A 397 0.26 -10.19 -29.64
N LEU A 398 0.97 -10.38 -28.52
CA LEU A 398 0.34 -10.75 -27.24
C LEU A 398 -0.53 -9.64 -26.65
N ARG A 399 -0.12 -8.37 -26.74
CA ARG A 399 -0.92 -7.21 -26.29
C ARG A 399 -2.25 -7.11 -27.02
N ASN A 400 -2.27 -7.40 -28.32
CA ASN A 400 -3.48 -7.34 -29.12
C ASN A 400 -4.44 -8.53 -28.89
N LEU A 401 -3.95 -9.63 -28.31
CA LEU A 401 -4.74 -10.82 -28.03
C LEU A 401 -4.95 -11.01 -26.52
N CYS A 402 -4.05 -11.75 -25.88
CA CYS A 402 -4.22 -12.28 -24.53
C CYS A 402 -4.04 -11.22 -23.44
N ALA A 403 -3.03 -10.35 -23.59
CA ALA A 403 -2.67 -9.38 -22.57
C ALA A 403 -3.66 -8.20 -22.47
N SER A 404 -4.63 -8.06 -23.39
CA SER A 404 -5.69 -7.05 -23.28
C SER A 404 -6.77 -7.40 -22.23
N CYS A 405 -6.87 -8.67 -21.85
CA CYS A 405 -7.97 -9.19 -21.04
C CYS A 405 -7.53 -9.95 -19.77
N HIS A 406 -6.24 -10.02 -19.49
CA HIS A 406 -5.66 -10.94 -18.51
C HIS A 406 -5.90 -10.54 -17.04
N LEU A 407 -5.74 -11.48 -16.10
CA LEU A 407 -5.97 -11.28 -14.65
C LEU A 407 -5.24 -10.05 -14.08
N GLY A 408 -3.99 -9.86 -14.51
CA GLY A 408 -3.14 -8.75 -14.07
C GLY A 408 -3.50 -7.38 -14.65
N ASN A 409 -4.46 -7.30 -15.58
CA ASN A 409 -4.92 -6.01 -16.07
C ASN A 409 -5.67 -5.24 -15.00
N GLU A 410 -5.48 -3.92 -15.01
CA GLU A 410 -6.18 -3.05 -14.08
C GLU A 410 -7.65 -2.95 -14.45
N LYS A 411 -8.51 -3.28 -13.49
CA LYS A 411 -9.92 -2.93 -13.57
C LYS A 411 -10.05 -1.46 -13.24
N ALA A 412 -10.49 -0.66 -14.20
CA ALA A 412 -10.67 0.79 -14.05
C ALA A 412 -12.11 1.20 -13.64
N GLN A 413 -13.07 0.29 -13.79
CA GLN A 413 -14.49 0.57 -13.58
C GLN A 413 -15.10 -0.32 -12.50
N TYR A 414 -15.94 0.28 -11.66
CA TYR A 414 -16.74 -0.44 -10.67
C TYR A 414 -17.84 -1.27 -11.34
N GLY A 415 -18.09 -2.44 -10.76
CA GLY A 415 -19.15 -3.35 -11.17
C GLY A 415 -18.70 -4.80 -11.12
N PRO A 416 -19.66 -5.73 -11.18
CA PRO A 416 -19.38 -7.16 -11.16
C PRO A 416 -18.48 -7.56 -12.34
N VAL A 417 -17.87 -8.73 -12.21
CA VAL A 417 -17.28 -9.43 -13.35
C VAL A 417 -18.43 -9.90 -14.25
N ASN A 418 -18.31 -9.63 -15.54
CA ASN A 418 -19.24 -10.03 -16.57
C ASN A 418 -18.46 -10.24 -17.87
N GLU A 419 -19.17 -10.56 -18.95
CA GLU A 419 -18.63 -10.86 -20.27
C GLU A 419 -17.76 -9.76 -20.87
N LEU A 420 -17.88 -8.52 -20.40
CA LEU A 420 -17.08 -7.37 -20.83
C LEU A 420 -16.08 -6.89 -19.77
N SER A 421 -16.18 -7.37 -18.53
CA SER A 421 -15.25 -7.03 -17.45
C SER A 421 -13.92 -7.74 -17.66
N ARG A 422 -12.82 -7.01 -17.44
CA ARG A 422 -11.46 -7.52 -17.62
C ARG A 422 -10.60 -7.22 -16.40
N GLY A 423 -9.65 -8.13 -16.14
CA GLY A 423 -8.68 -8.00 -15.07
C GLY A 423 -9.31 -7.85 -13.69
N GLY A 424 -8.60 -7.16 -12.80
CA GLY A 424 -9.05 -6.92 -11.43
C GLY A 424 -8.31 -7.71 -10.36
N GLY A 425 -7.30 -8.50 -10.74
CA GLY A 425 -6.50 -9.30 -9.81
C GLY A 425 -7.35 -10.12 -8.83
N CYS A 426 -7.12 -9.96 -7.54
CA CYS A 426 -7.87 -10.66 -6.48
C CYS A 426 -9.39 -10.40 -6.57
N ASN A 427 -9.80 -9.19 -6.97
CA ASN A 427 -11.21 -8.83 -7.09
C ASN A 427 -11.91 -9.54 -8.26
N ALA A 428 -11.15 -10.07 -9.23
CA ALA A 428 -11.74 -10.80 -10.36
C ALA A 428 -12.46 -12.08 -9.91
N CYS A 429 -12.02 -12.69 -8.81
CA CYS A 429 -12.59 -13.94 -8.30
C CYS A 429 -13.33 -13.77 -6.98
N HIS A 430 -12.91 -12.81 -6.14
CA HIS A 430 -13.44 -12.69 -4.77
C HIS A 430 -14.53 -11.64 -4.59
N LEU A 431 -14.75 -10.76 -5.56
CA LEU A 431 -15.67 -9.63 -5.41
C LEU A 431 -17.09 -9.98 -5.88
N ASN A 432 -17.97 -10.25 -4.93
CA ASN A 432 -19.36 -10.55 -5.18
C ASN A 432 -20.25 -9.31 -5.04
N TYR A 433 -21.20 -9.17 -5.95
CA TYR A 433 -22.20 -8.11 -5.92
C TYR A 433 -23.57 -8.71 -5.60
N THR A 434 -24.17 -8.27 -4.48
CA THR A 434 -25.58 -8.53 -4.22
C THR A 434 -26.46 -7.70 -5.16
N GLU A 435 -27.71 -8.13 -5.37
CA GLU A 435 -28.69 -7.38 -6.16
C GLU A 435 -28.80 -5.92 -5.69
N GLU A 436 -28.89 -5.71 -4.38
CA GLU A 436 -28.94 -4.38 -3.77
C GLU A 436 -27.68 -3.54 -4.08
N ALA A 437 -26.49 -4.15 -4.04
CA ALA A 437 -25.24 -3.46 -4.39
C ALA A 437 -25.21 -3.05 -5.88
N ILE A 438 -25.71 -3.90 -6.77
CA ILE A 438 -25.81 -3.62 -8.21
C ILE A 438 -26.78 -2.46 -8.46
N GLU A 439 -27.96 -2.50 -7.85
CA GLU A 439 -28.98 -1.46 -7.99
C GLU A 439 -28.45 -0.09 -7.52
N GLN A 440 -27.83 -0.04 -6.34
CA GLN A 440 -27.26 1.20 -5.82
C GLN A 440 -26.09 1.71 -6.67
N LEU A 441 -25.24 0.82 -7.18
CA LEU A 441 -24.16 1.19 -8.10
C LEU A 441 -24.72 1.78 -9.41
N ASN A 442 -25.74 1.16 -10.00
CA ASN A 442 -26.37 1.64 -11.21
C ASN A 442 -27.03 3.01 -11.00
N PHE A 443 -27.67 3.21 -9.85
CA PHE A 443 -28.23 4.49 -9.46
C PHE A 443 -27.16 5.57 -9.29
N PHE A 444 -26.03 5.25 -8.65
CA PHE A 444 -24.88 6.13 -8.55
C PHE A 444 -24.31 6.51 -9.93
N LYS A 445 -24.12 5.53 -10.84
CA LYS A 445 -23.65 5.78 -12.21
C LYS A 445 -24.59 6.74 -12.95
N LYS A 446 -25.90 6.49 -12.88
CA LYS A 446 -26.95 7.32 -13.51
C LYS A 446 -26.96 8.76 -12.97
N THR A 447 -26.84 8.95 -11.66
CA THR A 447 -26.80 10.30 -11.06
C THR A 447 -25.51 11.03 -11.41
N LYS A 448 -24.36 10.34 -11.42
CA LYS A 448 -23.07 10.89 -11.85
C LYS A 448 -23.07 11.35 -13.31
N GLU A 449 -23.66 10.57 -14.21
CA GLU A 449 -23.79 10.95 -15.63
C GLU A 449 -24.71 12.14 -15.86
N LYS A 450 -25.85 12.19 -15.16
CA LYS A 450 -26.77 13.34 -15.24
C LYS A 450 -26.09 14.64 -14.80
N ASN A 451 -25.30 14.59 -13.73
CA ASN A 451 -24.53 15.76 -13.26
C ASN A 451 -23.43 16.19 -14.22
N LYS A 452 -22.81 15.27 -14.97
CA LYS A 452 -21.85 15.65 -16.02
C LYS A 452 -22.52 16.42 -17.17
N LYS A 453 -23.77 16.06 -17.52
CA LYS A 453 -24.51 16.64 -18.67
C LYS A 453 -25.23 17.94 -18.36
N ARG A 454 -25.57 18.21 -17.09
CA ARG A 454 -26.24 19.45 -16.64
C ARG A 454 -25.51 20.00 -15.43
N LYS A 455 -24.61 20.98 -15.65
CA LYS A 455 -23.84 21.64 -14.58
C LYS A 455 -24.72 22.49 -13.64
N ASP A 456 -26.00 22.69 -13.98
CA ASP A 456 -26.84 23.76 -13.42
C ASP A 456 -27.96 23.26 -12.48
N PHE A 457 -27.96 21.98 -12.08
CA PHE A 457 -28.95 21.46 -11.13
C PHE A 457 -28.28 20.91 -9.86
N GLU A 458 -28.83 21.26 -8.70
CA GLU A 458 -28.55 20.72 -7.36
C GLU A 458 -28.88 19.22 -7.21
N ASN A 459 -28.67 18.39 -8.25
CA ASN A 459 -28.82 16.95 -8.12
C ASN A 459 -27.63 16.40 -7.33
N LYS A 460 -27.81 16.29 -6.01
CA LYS A 460 -26.84 15.67 -5.11
C LYS A 460 -26.47 14.27 -5.63
N ILE A 461 -25.18 14.01 -5.85
CA ILE A 461 -24.68 12.67 -6.18
C ILE A 461 -25.08 11.75 -5.02
N ILE A 462 -25.80 10.68 -5.31
CA ILE A 462 -26.25 9.72 -4.30
C ILE A 462 -25.23 8.58 -4.27
N LEU A 463 -24.50 8.48 -3.17
CA LEU A 463 -23.46 7.47 -2.96
C LEU A 463 -24.09 6.12 -2.54
N PRO A 464 -23.57 4.98 -3.02
CA PRO A 464 -23.95 3.67 -2.51
C PRO A 464 -23.66 3.54 -1.02
N ARG A 465 -24.49 2.77 -0.30
CA ARG A 465 -24.30 2.39 1.10
C ARG A 465 -24.07 0.90 1.29
N VAL A 466 -24.33 0.10 0.26
CA VAL A 466 -24.03 -1.33 0.24
C VAL A 466 -22.77 -1.57 -0.58
N HIS A 467 -21.78 -2.14 0.09
CA HIS A 467 -20.52 -2.54 -0.49
C HIS A 467 -20.63 -3.97 -1.07
N PRO A 468 -20.01 -4.28 -2.22
CA PRO A 468 -19.85 -5.66 -2.68
C PRO A 468 -19.01 -6.48 -1.68
N ASN A 469 -19.35 -7.73 -1.40
CA ASN A 469 -18.61 -8.53 -0.43
C ASN A 469 -17.39 -9.23 -1.05
N LEU A 470 -16.26 -9.22 -0.33
CA LEU A 470 -15.12 -10.09 -0.63
C LEU A 470 -15.33 -11.46 0.01
N SER A 471 -15.46 -12.50 -0.80
CA SER A 471 -15.91 -13.83 -0.37
C SER A 471 -15.13 -14.98 -1.02
N LEU A 472 -15.20 -16.16 -0.39
CA LEU A 472 -14.72 -17.44 -0.95
C LEU A 472 -15.83 -18.21 -1.70
N LYS A 473 -16.98 -17.57 -1.92
CA LYS A 473 -18.05 -18.07 -2.79
C LYS A 473 -17.77 -17.61 -4.22
N ILE A 474 -16.90 -18.34 -4.91
CA ILE A 474 -16.61 -18.08 -6.33
C ILE A 474 -17.54 -18.98 -7.16
N SER A 475 -18.28 -18.39 -8.08
CA SER A 475 -19.13 -19.10 -9.05
C SER A 475 -18.48 -19.13 -10.43
N ASN A 476 -18.98 -19.99 -11.31
CA ASN A 476 -18.61 -20.08 -12.73
C ASN A 476 -18.68 -18.72 -13.45
N ASP A 477 -19.56 -17.80 -13.03
CA ASP A 477 -19.66 -16.45 -13.62
C ASP A 477 -18.34 -15.67 -13.54
N HIS A 478 -17.55 -15.87 -12.48
CA HIS A 478 -16.25 -15.22 -12.31
C HIS A 478 -15.25 -15.72 -13.36
N CYS A 479 -15.27 -17.02 -13.63
CA CYS A 479 -14.47 -17.64 -14.67
C CYS A 479 -14.98 -17.23 -16.06
N PHE A 480 -16.30 -17.22 -16.25
CA PHE A 480 -16.97 -16.91 -17.50
C PHE A 480 -16.61 -15.53 -18.04
N GLY A 481 -16.47 -14.53 -17.17
CA GLY A 481 -16.08 -13.16 -17.58
C GLY A 481 -14.78 -13.10 -18.39
N CYS A 482 -13.83 -14.02 -18.13
CA CYS A 482 -12.55 -14.09 -18.86
C CYS A 482 -12.50 -15.27 -19.84
N HIS A 483 -13.11 -16.40 -19.51
CA HIS A 483 -13.00 -17.67 -20.23
C HIS A 483 -14.18 -17.96 -21.20
N SER A 484 -15.08 -17.00 -21.42
CA SER A 484 -16.09 -17.02 -22.49
C SER A 484 -15.55 -16.62 -23.87
N ARG A 485 -14.24 -16.30 -23.97
CA ARG A 485 -13.56 -15.89 -25.21
C ARG A 485 -12.49 -16.89 -25.60
N SER A 486 -11.21 -16.54 -25.45
CA SER A 486 -10.07 -17.34 -25.86
C SER A 486 -10.13 -18.72 -25.19
N GLY A 487 -10.20 -19.78 -26.00
CA GLY A 487 -10.36 -21.17 -25.56
C GLY A 487 -11.79 -21.60 -25.24
N ARG A 488 -12.75 -20.66 -25.10
CA ARG A 488 -14.18 -20.94 -24.87
C ARG A 488 -14.44 -21.93 -23.73
N ILE A 489 -13.59 -21.92 -22.71
CA ILE A 489 -13.58 -22.96 -21.67
C ILE A 489 -14.89 -22.95 -20.90
N SER A 490 -15.36 -21.78 -20.44
CA SER A 490 -16.60 -21.70 -19.66
C SER A 490 -17.83 -22.02 -20.51
N THR A 491 -17.87 -21.54 -21.75
CA THR A 491 -18.99 -21.84 -22.65
C THR A 491 -19.02 -23.32 -22.99
N ASN A 492 -17.89 -23.96 -23.27
CA ASN A 492 -17.83 -25.39 -23.55
C ASN A 492 -18.23 -26.23 -22.32
N TYR A 493 -17.77 -25.87 -21.12
CA TYR A 493 -18.13 -26.54 -19.87
C TYR A 493 -19.65 -26.51 -19.63
N GLU A 494 -20.28 -25.36 -19.89
CA GLU A 494 -21.73 -25.16 -19.81
C GLU A 494 -22.53 -25.74 -21.01
N GLY A 495 -21.85 -26.29 -22.02
CA GLY A 495 -22.48 -26.80 -23.25
C GLY A 495 -23.02 -25.73 -24.17
N TRP A 496 -22.26 -24.66 -24.41
CA TRP A 496 -22.57 -23.59 -25.36
C TRP A 496 -21.51 -23.53 -26.46
N PHE A 497 -21.94 -23.62 -27.72
CA PHE A 497 -21.06 -23.59 -28.89
C PHE A 497 -21.27 -22.30 -29.70
N GLU A 498 -20.18 -21.63 -30.07
CA GLU A 498 -20.25 -20.37 -30.83
C GLU A 498 -20.72 -20.64 -32.27
N THR A 499 -21.72 -19.89 -32.71
CA THR A 499 -22.27 -19.98 -34.06
C THR A 499 -21.61 -18.96 -34.98
N LEU A 500 -21.89 -19.04 -36.29
CA LEU A 500 -21.53 -18.01 -37.27
C LEU A 500 -22.55 -16.86 -37.33
N LEU A 501 -23.59 -16.90 -36.50
CA LEU A 501 -24.64 -15.88 -36.47
C LEU A 501 -24.17 -14.67 -35.65
N ASN A 502 -24.56 -13.49 -36.10
CA ASN A 502 -24.35 -12.24 -35.39
C ASN A 502 -25.67 -11.69 -34.81
N ASP A 503 -25.55 -10.80 -33.82
CA ASP A 503 -26.67 -10.10 -33.16
C ASP A 503 -27.68 -9.45 -34.14
N ASN A 504 -27.20 -8.92 -35.25
CA ASN A 504 -28.03 -8.26 -36.27
C ASN A 504 -28.85 -9.24 -37.12
N GLU A 505 -28.51 -10.53 -37.08
CA GLU A 505 -29.13 -11.60 -37.84
C GLU A 505 -30.20 -12.34 -37.04
N ILE A 506 -30.47 -11.94 -35.80
CA ILE A 506 -31.38 -12.63 -34.89
C ILE A 506 -32.59 -11.76 -34.49
N LYS A 507 -33.77 -12.36 -34.42
CA LYS A 507 -35.03 -11.75 -33.95
C LYS A 507 -35.46 -12.39 -32.64
N GLY A 508 -35.89 -11.57 -31.67
CA GLY A 508 -36.51 -12.03 -30.43
C GLY A 508 -35.63 -11.93 -29.19
N PHE A 509 -34.30 -11.83 -29.33
CA PHE A 509 -33.41 -11.56 -28.21
C PHE A 509 -33.55 -10.10 -27.76
N SER A 510 -33.93 -9.88 -26.50
CA SER A 510 -33.92 -8.53 -25.93
C SER A 510 -32.48 -8.06 -25.74
N HIS A 511 -32.16 -6.86 -26.24
CA HIS A 511 -30.89 -6.20 -25.95
C HIS A 511 -30.93 -5.78 -24.48
N SER A 512 -30.47 -6.65 -23.58
CA SER A 512 -30.47 -6.38 -22.14
C SER A 512 -29.44 -5.31 -21.73
N VAL A 513 -28.58 -4.85 -22.65
CA VAL A 513 -27.58 -3.79 -22.41
C VAL A 513 -27.49 -2.85 -23.64
N PRO A 514 -27.45 -1.51 -23.46
CA PRO A 514 -27.28 -0.58 -24.57
C PRO A 514 -25.89 -0.73 -25.18
N ILE A 515 -25.83 -1.04 -26.48
CA ILE A 515 -24.59 -1.08 -27.24
C ILE A 515 -24.05 0.36 -27.36
N LEU A 516 -22.83 0.61 -26.87
CA LEU A 516 -22.04 1.79 -27.22
C LEU A 516 -21.36 1.54 -28.58
N SER A 517 -22.12 1.44 -29.67
CA SER A 517 -21.56 1.27 -31.02
C SER A 517 -21.81 2.51 -31.86
N GLY A 518 -20.77 3.33 -32.00
CA GLY A 518 -20.66 4.38 -33.01
C GLY A 518 -20.00 3.88 -34.30
N SER A 519 -20.39 2.72 -34.84
CA SER A 519 -19.94 2.30 -36.17
C SER A 519 -21.13 2.16 -37.10
N GLU A 520 -21.35 3.19 -37.90
CA GLU A 520 -22.13 3.09 -39.13
C GLU A 520 -21.42 2.10 -40.06
N SER A 521 -22.03 0.94 -40.28
CA SER A 521 -21.66 0.08 -41.40
C SER A 521 -22.77 0.11 -42.45
N SER A 522 -22.39 0.55 -43.63
CA SER A 522 -23.19 0.51 -44.85
C SER A 522 -23.42 -0.93 -45.30
N GLY A 523 -24.68 -1.27 -45.64
CA GLY A 523 -25.01 -2.16 -46.74
C GLY A 523 -25.08 -3.68 -46.48
N GLN A 524 -26.25 -4.17 -46.07
CA GLN A 524 -27.02 -5.27 -46.70
C GLN A 524 -28.20 -5.64 -45.77
N LYS A 525 -29.40 -5.83 -46.32
CA LYS A 525 -30.54 -6.38 -45.56
C LYS A 525 -30.28 -7.86 -45.28
N LEU A 526 -29.66 -8.15 -44.14
CA LEU A 526 -29.52 -9.52 -43.63
C LEU A 526 -30.92 -10.07 -43.30
N LYS A 527 -31.20 -11.32 -43.69
CA LYS A 527 -32.42 -12.04 -43.31
C LYS A 527 -32.33 -12.34 -41.82
N GLN A 528 -33.14 -11.66 -41.02
CA GLN A 528 -33.21 -11.93 -39.58
C GLN A 528 -33.90 -13.27 -39.31
N VAL A 529 -33.28 -14.12 -38.51
CA VAL A 529 -33.71 -15.44 -38.08
C VAL A 529 -34.30 -15.35 -36.68
N GLN A 530 -35.49 -15.89 -36.45
CA GLN A 530 -36.05 -15.99 -35.09
C GLN A 530 -35.45 -17.22 -34.42
N LEU A 531 -34.84 -17.04 -33.25
CA LEU A 531 -34.15 -18.09 -32.49
C LEU A 531 -34.85 -18.34 -31.14
N ASP A 532 -34.82 -19.57 -30.66
CA ASP A 532 -35.34 -19.94 -29.33
C ASP A 532 -34.32 -19.59 -28.24
N GLU A 533 -34.71 -18.80 -27.24
CA GLU A 533 -33.87 -18.41 -26.10
C GLU A 533 -33.44 -19.62 -25.23
N LYS A 534 -34.09 -20.78 -25.38
CA LYS A 534 -33.65 -22.03 -24.74
C LYS A 534 -32.54 -22.73 -25.51
N GLU A 535 -32.49 -22.53 -26.82
CA GLU A 535 -31.49 -23.16 -27.70
C GLU A 535 -30.34 -22.23 -28.03
N TYR A 536 -30.49 -20.92 -27.87
CA TYR A 536 -29.47 -19.94 -28.22
C TYR A 536 -29.21 -18.96 -27.06
N ARG A 537 -27.98 -18.48 -26.98
CA ARG A 537 -27.52 -17.49 -26.01
C ARG A 537 -26.80 -16.37 -26.74
N LEU A 538 -27.26 -15.13 -26.58
CA LEU A 538 -26.57 -13.94 -27.07
C LEU A 538 -25.68 -13.39 -25.94
N LEU A 539 -24.38 -13.22 -26.23
CA LEU A 539 -23.45 -12.56 -25.32
C LEU A 539 -23.48 -11.04 -25.51
N MET A 540 -23.08 -10.30 -24.47
CA MET A 540 -22.96 -8.84 -24.40
C MET A 540 -22.03 -8.25 -25.45
N ASP A 541 -21.16 -9.05 -26.05
CA ASP A 541 -20.27 -8.66 -27.15
C ASP A 541 -20.84 -8.96 -28.55
N GLY A 542 -22.10 -9.40 -28.62
CA GLY A 542 -22.83 -9.65 -29.88
C GLY A 542 -22.67 -11.06 -30.44
N ARG A 543 -21.84 -11.91 -29.84
CA ARG A 543 -21.67 -13.30 -30.29
C ARG A 543 -22.87 -14.16 -29.92
N VAL A 544 -23.29 -15.01 -30.85
CA VAL A 544 -24.42 -15.92 -30.69
C VAL A 544 -23.92 -17.35 -30.48
N PHE A 545 -24.37 -17.98 -29.40
CA PHE A 545 -24.07 -19.36 -29.06
C PHE A 545 -25.32 -20.22 -29.20
N GLN A 546 -25.14 -21.49 -29.53
CA GLN A 546 -26.18 -22.51 -29.55
C GLN A 546 -25.91 -23.54 -28.46
N LYS A 547 -26.97 -24.04 -27.82
CA LYS A 547 -26.89 -25.09 -26.81
C LYS A 547 -26.38 -26.37 -27.46
N ALA A 548 -25.40 -26.96 -26.80
CA ALA A 548 -24.78 -28.24 -27.11
C ALA A 548 -24.81 -29.12 -25.86
N GLU A 549 -24.15 -30.27 -25.93
CA GLU A 549 -23.95 -31.12 -24.77
C GLU A 549 -23.00 -30.46 -23.78
N GLU A 550 -23.42 -30.39 -22.52
CA GLU A 550 -22.63 -29.82 -21.41
C GLU A 550 -21.74 -30.88 -20.77
N ASP A 551 -20.68 -30.45 -20.08
CA ASP A 551 -19.78 -31.37 -19.38
C ASP A 551 -20.54 -32.17 -18.30
N VAL A 552 -20.19 -33.44 -18.14
CA VAL A 552 -20.87 -34.33 -17.18
C VAL A 552 -20.71 -33.87 -15.73
N HIS A 553 -19.61 -33.19 -15.39
CA HIS A 553 -19.37 -32.61 -14.06
C HIS A 553 -20.17 -31.32 -13.87
N HIS A 554 -20.27 -30.49 -14.92
CA HIS A 554 -21.15 -29.32 -14.90
C HIS A 554 -22.61 -29.73 -14.68
N LYS A 555 -23.08 -30.75 -15.42
CA LYS A 555 -24.42 -31.33 -15.26
C LYS A 555 -24.67 -31.90 -13.86
N ALA A 556 -23.62 -32.40 -13.21
CA ALA A 556 -23.65 -32.88 -11.83
C ALA A 556 -23.62 -31.74 -10.79
N GLY A 557 -23.48 -30.48 -11.23
CA GLY A 557 -23.48 -29.28 -10.38
C GLY A 557 -22.11 -28.87 -9.86
N MET A 558 -21.01 -29.35 -10.47
CA MET A 558 -19.66 -28.91 -10.11
C MET A 558 -19.32 -27.57 -10.75
N GLU A 559 -18.77 -26.67 -9.94
CA GLU A 559 -18.21 -25.39 -10.38
C GLU A 559 -16.73 -25.58 -10.79
N CYS A 560 -16.19 -24.64 -11.58
CA CYS A 560 -14.80 -24.67 -12.05
C CYS A 560 -13.80 -24.89 -10.90
N ILE A 561 -14.03 -24.25 -9.77
CA ILE A 561 -13.14 -24.27 -8.60
C ILE A 561 -13.23 -25.57 -7.78
N ASP A 562 -14.20 -26.42 -8.06
CA ASP A 562 -14.28 -27.75 -7.43
C ASP A 562 -13.24 -28.70 -8.04
N CYS A 563 -12.82 -28.44 -9.28
CA CYS A 563 -11.67 -29.09 -9.93
C CYS A 563 -10.40 -28.22 -9.89
N HIS A 564 -10.53 -26.89 -9.88
CA HIS A 564 -9.41 -25.95 -9.90
C HIS A 564 -9.24 -25.23 -8.56
N ILE A 565 -8.47 -25.86 -7.67
CA ILE A 565 -8.28 -25.38 -6.30
C ILE A 565 -7.40 -24.13 -6.23
N ALA A 566 -7.37 -23.52 -5.04
CA ALA A 566 -6.58 -22.34 -4.74
C ALA A 566 -5.09 -22.46 -5.12
N GLN A 567 -4.46 -23.61 -4.86
CA GLN A 567 -3.04 -23.85 -5.20
C GLN A 567 -2.80 -23.95 -6.71
N GLU A 568 -3.84 -24.19 -7.52
CA GLU A 568 -3.75 -24.13 -8.98
C GLU A 568 -4.07 -22.74 -9.50
N ILE A 569 -5.16 -22.12 -9.06
CA ILE A 569 -5.59 -20.83 -9.62
C ILE A 569 -4.74 -19.68 -9.10
N MET A 570 -4.52 -19.64 -7.79
CA MET A 570 -3.63 -18.65 -7.16
C MET A 570 -2.18 -19.11 -7.16
N GLY A 571 -1.87 -20.36 -7.54
CA GLY A 571 -0.52 -20.91 -7.51
C GLY A 571 -0.07 -21.35 -6.10
N ASP A 572 1.07 -22.03 -6.05
CA ASP A 572 1.74 -22.50 -4.82
C ASP A 572 3.01 -21.68 -4.49
N GLY A 573 3.28 -20.62 -5.28
CA GLY A 573 4.41 -19.72 -5.09
C GLY A 573 5.57 -20.00 -6.05
N ASN A 574 5.61 -21.21 -6.62
CA ASN A 574 6.59 -21.55 -7.64
C ASN A 574 6.25 -20.87 -8.97
N PHE A 575 7.30 -20.65 -9.76
CA PHE A 575 7.16 -20.08 -11.09
C PHE A 575 7.27 -21.19 -12.15
N TYR A 576 6.13 -21.55 -12.74
CA TYR A 576 6.04 -22.63 -13.71
C TYR A 576 6.04 -22.12 -15.15
N ASN A 577 6.58 -22.95 -16.06
CA ASN A 577 6.52 -22.67 -17.48
C ASN A 577 5.23 -23.21 -18.13
N HIS A 578 4.77 -24.39 -17.69
CA HIS A 578 3.63 -25.11 -18.27
C HIS A 578 2.50 -25.32 -17.27
N LYS A 579 1.24 -25.27 -17.76
CA LYS A 579 0.04 -25.39 -16.91
C LYS A 579 0.05 -26.73 -16.17
N GLU A 580 0.48 -27.77 -16.86
CA GLU A 580 0.57 -29.14 -16.40
C GLU A 580 1.45 -29.29 -15.15
N ASP A 581 2.46 -28.41 -14.98
CA ASP A 581 3.33 -28.41 -13.80
C ASP A 581 2.63 -27.80 -12.56
N GLN A 582 1.65 -26.91 -12.76
CA GLN A 582 0.93 -26.23 -11.70
C GLN A 582 -0.36 -26.96 -11.29
N VAL A 583 -0.96 -27.73 -12.20
CA VAL A 583 -2.18 -28.53 -11.95
C VAL A 583 -1.88 -29.63 -10.94
N LYS A 584 -2.73 -29.73 -9.93
CA LYS A 584 -2.68 -30.73 -8.84
C LYS A 584 -3.74 -31.81 -9.04
N ILE A 585 -4.97 -31.43 -9.42
CA ILE A 585 -6.09 -32.35 -9.60
C ILE A 585 -6.09 -32.90 -11.03
N GLN A 586 -6.06 -34.22 -11.15
CA GLN A 586 -6.13 -34.94 -12.41
C GLN A 586 -7.39 -35.81 -12.48
N CYS A 587 -7.80 -36.16 -13.70
CA CYS A 587 -8.95 -37.04 -13.91
C CYS A 587 -8.79 -38.38 -13.17
N THR A 588 -7.56 -38.90 -13.09
CA THR A 588 -7.24 -40.17 -12.42
C THR A 588 -7.37 -40.12 -10.90
N ASP A 589 -7.37 -38.95 -10.27
CA ASP A 589 -7.59 -38.83 -8.83
C ASP A 589 -9.03 -39.23 -8.47
N CYS A 590 -9.98 -39.01 -9.37
CA CYS A 590 -11.41 -39.30 -9.16
C CYS A 590 -11.94 -40.49 -10.00
N HIS A 591 -11.36 -40.73 -11.19
CA HIS A 591 -11.83 -41.73 -12.16
C HIS A 591 -10.89 -42.95 -12.27
N SER A 592 -10.12 -43.25 -11.23
CA SER A 592 -9.29 -44.46 -11.17
C SER A 592 -9.96 -45.58 -10.37
N ASN A 593 -9.48 -46.82 -10.57
CA ASN A 593 -9.94 -47.99 -9.83
C ASN A 593 -9.54 -47.95 -8.34
N GLN A 594 -8.58 -47.10 -7.96
CA GLN A 594 -8.07 -46.95 -6.61
C GLN A 594 -7.99 -45.46 -6.26
N ILE A 595 -9.03 -44.96 -5.59
CA ILE A 595 -9.12 -43.57 -5.13
C ILE A 595 -8.55 -43.48 -3.72
N ASN A 596 -7.63 -42.54 -3.50
CA ASN A 596 -7.07 -42.26 -2.19
C ASN A 596 -7.98 -41.32 -1.42
N PHE A 597 -8.20 -41.64 -0.14
CA PHE A 597 -9.05 -40.85 0.74
C PHE A 597 -8.29 -40.44 2.00
N VAL A 598 -8.49 -39.21 2.42
CA VAL A 598 -7.99 -38.66 3.68
C VAL A 598 -9.16 -38.17 4.54
N SER A 599 -8.96 -38.18 5.86
CA SER A 599 -9.89 -37.59 6.81
C SER A 599 -9.71 -36.07 6.87
N TYR A 600 -10.67 -35.38 7.51
CA TYR A 600 -10.60 -33.94 7.70
C TYR A 600 -9.37 -33.46 8.47
N ASP A 601 -8.89 -34.26 9.43
CA ASP A 601 -7.74 -33.91 10.27
C ASP A 601 -6.42 -34.04 9.51
N GLU A 602 -6.41 -34.85 8.46
CA GLU A 602 -5.28 -35.07 7.54
C GLU A 602 -5.22 -34.04 6.42
N LEU A 603 -6.28 -33.25 6.20
CA LEU A 603 -6.26 -32.15 5.23
C LEU A 603 -5.20 -31.11 5.59
N ASP A 604 -4.55 -30.54 4.59
CA ASP A 604 -3.70 -29.38 4.78
C ASP A 604 -4.49 -28.19 5.37
N TYR A 605 -3.76 -27.22 5.93
CA TYR A 605 -4.36 -26.08 6.62
C TYR A 605 -5.33 -25.28 5.72
N GLU A 606 -4.97 -25.07 4.45
CA GLU A 606 -5.75 -24.25 3.52
C GLU A 606 -7.04 -24.98 3.13
N SER A 607 -6.96 -26.25 2.72
CA SER A 607 -8.13 -27.06 2.39
C SER A 607 -9.10 -27.18 3.57
N ARG A 608 -8.57 -27.44 4.78
CA ARG A 608 -9.37 -27.50 6.01
C ARG A 608 -10.09 -26.18 6.30
N LYS A 609 -9.39 -25.06 6.12
CA LYS A 609 -9.95 -23.71 6.31
C LYS A 609 -11.02 -23.40 5.26
N ILE A 610 -10.85 -23.81 4.01
CA ILE A 610 -11.87 -23.67 2.96
C ILE A 610 -13.11 -24.48 3.32
N VAL A 611 -12.96 -25.74 3.72
CA VAL A 611 -14.08 -26.61 4.14
C VAL A 611 -14.85 -25.98 5.30
N TYR A 612 -14.13 -25.44 6.29
CA TYR A 612 -14.70 -24.73 7.43
C TYR A 612 -15.46 -23.47 7.02
N ILE A 613 -14.84 -22.58 6.23
CA ILE A 613 -15.46 -21.31 5.79
C ILE A 613 -16.69 -21.58 4.91
N ARG A 614 -16.62 -22.59 4.03
CA ARG A 614 -17.76 -23.01 3.20
C ARG A 614 -18.84 -23.75 4.00
N LYS A 615 -18.60 -24.07 5.28
CA LYS A 615 -19.49 -24.86 6.14
C LYS A 615 -19.90 -26.18 5.49
N SER A 616 -18.94 -26.81 4.80
CA SER A 616 -19.16 -28.01 3.99
C SER A 616 -18.77 -29.31 4.69
N PHE A 617 -18.18 -29.23 5.90
CA PHE A 617 -17.82 -30.41 6.68
C PHE A 617 -19.04 -31.26 7.05
N ARG A 618 -18.91 -32.58 6.87
CA ARG A 618 -19.88 -33.58 7.34
C ARG A 618 -19.14 -34.59 8.23
N SER A 619 -19.78 -35.02 9.32
CA SER A 619 -19.20 -36.05 10.20
C SER A 619 -18.95 -37.34 9.41
N GLY A 620 -17.73 -37.88 9.51
CA GLY A 620 -17.32 -39.07 8.75
C GLY A 620 -17.04 -38.83 7.26
N ALA A 621 -17.02 -37.57 6.80
CA ALA A 621 -16.63 -37.25 5.43
C ALA A 621 -15.18 -37.70 5.16
N LYS A 622 -14.99 -38.29 3.98
CA LYS A 622 -13.68 -38.59 3.41
C LYS A 622 -13.45 -37.66 2.23
N PHE A 623 -12.25 -37.13 2.13
CA PHE A 623 -11.84 -36.23 1.06
C PHE A 623 -10.93 -37.00 0.11
N ILE A 624 -11.09 -36.76 -1.19
CA ILE A 624 -10.19 -37.34 -2.20
C ILE A 624 -8.84 -36.63 -2.07
N SER A 625 -7.76 -37.42 -2.00
CA SER A 625 -6.39 -36.90 -2.05
C SER A 625 -5.83 -37.11 -3.46
N THR A 626 -5.10 -36.11 -3.95
CA THR A 626 -4.30 -36.26 -5.17
C THR A 626 -3.23 -37.32 -4.96
N GLN A 627 -2.83 -37.99 -6.05
CA GLN A 627 -1.72 -38.96 -6.01
C GLN A 627 -0.33 -38.31 -5.98
N ASN A 628 -0.24 -37.04 -6.37
CA ASN A 628 0.98 -36.23 -6.40
C ASN A 628 1.03 -35.18 -5.29
#